data_AF-A0A1H6RJT5-F1
#
_entry.id   AF-A0A1H6RJT5-F1
#
_cell.length_a   1.000
_cell.length_b   1.000
_cell.length_c   1.000
_cell.angle_alpha   90.00
_cell.angle_beta   90.00
_cell.angle_gamma   90.00
#
_symmetry.space_group_name_H-M   'P 1'
#
loop_
_entity.id
_entity.type
_entity.pdbx_description
1 polymer ?
#
loop_
_entity_poly.entity_id
_entity_poly.type
_entity_poly.pdbx_seq_one_letter_code
_entity_poly.pdbx_strand_id
1 'polypeptide(L)'
;MAAARTVVPQRTWGNAPRLVFLVLIGWLLGASAAEPVESPPRQTAFDDNNYRPREIVNRLPPPPVTTATRSTRRPTAKSVTRSAKWSWQSRQTVERGTFQWRERDGRIDYASVCMNEKTGSLRYRECRKGAKPAFARLCKSGRNPAACHAQNNYSPLR
;
A
#
# COMPACT_ATOMS: atom_id res chain seq x y z
N MET A 1 -21.19 -22.33 -46.13
CA MET A 1 -22.51 -22.50 -45.48
C MET A 1 -22.34 -23.69 -44.53
N ALA A 2 -22.52 -23.65 -43.22
CA ALA A 2 -23.30 -22.79 -42.35
C ALA A 2 -22.62 -22.67 -40.96
N ALA A 3 -22.82 -21.52 -40.31
CA ALA A 3 -22.40 -21.24 -38.95
C ALA A 3 -23.44 -21.77 -37.95
N ALA A 4 -23.01 -22.51 -36.92
CA ALA A 4 -23.88 -22.93 -35.83
C ALA A 4 -23.79 -21.92 -34.67
N ARG A 5 -24.94 -21.34 -34.33
CA ARG A 5 -25.14 -20.34 -33.29
C ARG A 5 -25.11 -20.96 -31.89
N THR A 6 -24.70 -20.12 -30.95
CA THR A 6 -24.69 -20.25 -29.49
C THR A 6 -26.07 -20.53 -28.88
N VAL A 7 -26.10 -21.25 -27.75
CA VAL A 7 -27.21 -21.21 -26.79
C VAL A 7 -26.64 -21.20 -25.36
N VAL A 8 -26.94 -20.14 -24.62
CA VAL A 8 -26.70 -19.97 -23.18
C VAL A 8 -28.01 -20.26 -22.45
N PRO A 9 -28.03 -21.09 -21.39
CA PRO A 9 -29.25 -21.29 -20.61
C PRO A 9 -29.44 -20.17 -19.58
N GLN A 10 -30.59 -19.50 -19.68
CA GLN A 10 -31.12 -18.51 -18.73
C GLN A 10 -31.79 -19.24 -17.55
N ARG A 11 -31.43 -18.90 -16.31
CA ARG A 11 -32.05 -19.41 -15.09
C ARG A 11 -33.16 -18.47 -14.64
N THR A 12 -34.40 -18.86 -14.84
CA THR A 12 -35.59 -18.15 -14.37
C THR A 12 -35.89 -18.57 -12.93
N TRP A 13 -36.02 -17.60 -12.02
CA TRP A 13 -36.62 -17.83 -10.70
C TRP A 13 -37.90 -17.02 -10.59
N GLY A 14 -38.95 -17.75 -10.23
CA GLY A 14 -40.34 -17.38 -10.37
C GLY A 14 -40.87 -16.42 -9.32
N ASN A 15 -42.16 -16.15 -9.52
CA ASN A 15 -42.96 -15.08 -8.98
C ASN A 15 -43.35 -15.24 -7.49
N ALA A 16 -43.79 -14.09 -6.95
CA ALA A 16 -44.32 -13.78 -5.63
C ALA A 16 -45.50 -14.68 -5.13
N PRO A 17 -45.96 -14.46 -3.88
CA PRO A 17 -47.12 -13.56 -3.75
C PRO A 17 -47.11 -12.60 -2.54
N ARG A 18 -47.93 -11.56 -2.68
CA ARG A 18 -48.24 -10.47 -1.74
C ARG A 18 -49.19 -10.96 -0.63
N LEU A 19 -49.01 -10.49 0.59
CA LEU A 19 -50.08 -10.42 1.60
C LEU A 19 -50.02 -9.06 2.30
N VAL A 20 -51.06 -8.28 2.02
CA VAL A 20 -51.46 -7.02 2.67
C VAL A 20 -52.20 -7.40 3.95
N PHE A 21 -51.94 -6.75 5.08
CA PHE A 21 -52.98 -6.49 6.09
C PHE A 21 -52.59 -5.30 6.99
N LEU A 22 -53.35 -4.22 6.84
CA LEU A 22 -53.41 -3.06 7.72
C LEU A 22 -54.13 -3.44 9.02
N VAL A 23 -53.55 -3.09 10.18
CA VAL A 23 -54.29 -2.97 11.44
C VAL A 23 -53.96 -1.61 12.05
N LEU A 24 -54.90 -0.68 11.91
CA LEU A 24 -55.01 0.55 12.66
C LEU A 24 -55.60 0.21 14.05
N ILE A 25 -55.09 0.87 15.10
CA ILE A 25 -55.82 1.58 16.17
C ILE A 25 -54.92 1.67 17.43
N GLY A 26 -54.70 2.90 17.91
CA GLY A 26 -54.73 3.16 19.34
C GLY A 26 -53.45 3.58 20.05
N TRP A 27 -52.80 4.68 19.64
CA TRP A 27 -52.02 5.52 20.58
C TRP A 27 -52.38 7.00 20.36
N LEU A 28 -53.30 7.47 21.19
CA LEU A 28 -53.54 8.88 21.48
C LEU A 28 -52.71 9.25 22.71
N LEU A 29 -52.20 10.49 22.72
CA LEU A 29 -51.37 11.19 23.73
C LEU A 29 -49.87 11.25 23.42
N GLY A 30 -49.45 12.43 22.97
CA GLY A 30 -48.04 12.83 22.85
C GLY A 30 -47.73 13.72 21.65
N ALA A 31 -48.64 14.62 21.24
CA ALA A 31 -48.31 15.65 20.27
C ALA A 31 -47.52 16.77 20.97
N SER A 32 -46.24 16.55 21.23
CA SER A 32 -45.29 17.66 21.32
C SER A 32 -45.20 18.27 19.93
N ALA A 33 -45.65 19.51 19.77
CA ALA A 33 -45.42 20.30 18.58
C ALA A 33 -43.91 20.33 18.33
N ALA A 34 -43.43 19.53 17.37
CA ALA A 34 -42.14 19.76 16.78
C ALA A 34 -42.29 21.07 16.00
N GLU A 35 -41.63 22.12 16.47
CA GLU A 35 -41.52 23.34 15.69
C GLU A 35 -40.96 22.98 14.31
N PRO A 36 -41.50 23.54 13.21
CA PRO A 36 -40.88 23.36 11.91
C PRO A 36 -39.45 23.88 12.01
N VAL A 37 -38.47 22.98 11.89
CA VAL A 37 -37.09 23.38 11.66
C VAL A 37 -37.08 24.05 10.30
N GLU A 38 -37.21 25.37 10.30
CA GLU A 38 -37.14 26.18 9.10
C GLU A 38 -35.74 26.01 8.52
N SER A 39 -35.64 25.14 7.52
CA SER A 39 -34.42 24.98 6.75
C SER A 39 -34.14 26.32 6.07
N PRO A 40 -32.94 26.90 6.23
CA PRO A 40 -32.64 28.20 5.67
C PRO A 40 -32.91 28.19 4.16
N PRO A 41 -33.45 29.29 3.60
CA PRO A 41 -33.83 29.36 2.20
C PRO A 41 -32.64 28.97 1.31
N ARG A 42 -32.92 28.17 0.27
CA ARG A 42 -31.91 27.75 -0.70
C ARG A 42 -31.27 29.00 -1.30
N GLN A 43 -29.97 29.16 -1.12
CA GLN A 43 -29.20 30.22 -1.74
C GLN A 43 -29.27 30.06 -3.28
N THR A 44 -29.90 31.01 -3.96
CA THR A 44 -30.03 31.06 -5.43
C THR A 44 -29.14 32.12 -6.07
N ALA A 45 -28.53 33.00 -5.28
CA ALA A 45 -27.60 34.04 -5.72
C ALA A 45 -26.19 33.74 -5.20
N PHE A 46 -25.24 33.61 -6.13
CA PHE A 46 -23.82 33.38 -5.86
C PHE A 46 -23.06 34.64 -6.28
N ASP A 47 -22.73 35.49 -5.32
CA ASP A 47 -21.88 36.67 -5.50
C ASP A 47 -20.76 36.66 -4.43
N ASP A 48 -19.66 37.36 -4.70
CA ASP A 48 -18.48 37.38 -3.83
C ASP A 48 -18.73 38.04 -2.46
N ASN A 49 -19.83 38.79 -2.32
CA ASN A 49 -20.23 39.43 -1.06
C ASN A 49 -21.15 38.52 -0.20
N ASN A 50 -21.67 37.44 -0.79
CA ASN A 50 -22.63 36.50 -0.19
C ASN A 50 -22.00 35.13 0.10
N TYR A 51 -20.67 35.03 0.09
CA TYR A 51 -19.96 33.86 0.62
C TYR A 51 -19.48 34.13 2.05
N ARG A 52 -20.12 33.51 3.04
CA ARG A 52 -19.61 33.43 4.41
C ARG A 52 -19.08 32.01 4.65
N PRO A 53 -17.75 31.81 4.75
CA PRO A 53 -17.19 30.51 5.09
C PRO A 53 -17.79 30.03 6.40
N ARG A 54 -18.37 28.81 6.40
CA ARG A 54 -18.85 28.19 7.62
C ARG A 54 -17.66 27.72 8.45
N GLU A 55 -17.75 27.84 9.77
CA GLU A 55 -16.76 27.25 10.66
C GLU A 55 -16.72 25.73 10.49
N ILE A 56 -15.53 25.16 10.49
CA ILE A 56 -15.33 23.71 10.39
C ILE A 56 -15.74 23.10 11.74
N VAL A 57 -16.99 22.65 11.84
CA VAL A 57 -17.59 22.11 13.07
C VAL A 57 -17.03 20.74 13.48
N ASN A 58 -16.29 20.08 12.58
CA ASN A 58 -15.74 18.73 12.80
C ASN A 58 -14.21 18.76 12.85
N ARG A 59 -13.64 19.29 13.95
CA ARG A 59 -12.22 19.11 14.25
C ARG A 59 -12.06 17.94 15.22
N LEU A 60 -11.52 16.82 14.74
CA LEU A 60 -11.06 15.76 15.62
C LEU A 60 -9.74 16.22 16.28
N PRO A 61 -9.61 16.14 17.62
CA PRO A 61 -8.33 16.41 18.26
C PRO A 61 -7.28 15.40 17.78
N PRO A 62 -6.01 15.80 17.62
CA PRO A 62 -4.95 14.86 17.31
C PRO A 62 -4.86 13.80 18.41
N PRO A 63 -4.55 12.54 18.08
CA PRO A 63 -4.34 11.51 19.09
C PRO A 63 -3.23 11.97 20.06
N PRO A 64 -3.35 11.68 21.36
CA PRO A 64 -2.33 12.06 22.33
C PRO A 64 -0.98 11.46 21.92
N VAL A 65 0.03 12.32 21.82
CA VAL A 65 1.39 11.89 21.53
C VAL A 65 1.92 11.18 22.77
N THR A 66 1.81 9.86 22.82
CA THR A 66 2.58 9.07 23.78
C THR A 66 4.04 9.14 23.33
N THR A 67 4.84 9.99 23.99
CA THR A 67 6.29 9.92 23.88
C THR A 67 6.74 8.59 24.46
N ALA A 68 6.88 7.58 23.62
CA ALA A 68 7.48 6.33 24.01
C ALA A 68 8.92 6.62 24.45
N THR A 69 9.24 6.38 25.72
CA THR A 69 10.62 6.42 26.22
C THR A 69 11.45 5.52 25.31
N ARG A 70 12.43 6.12 24.64
CA ARG A 70 13.30 5.50 23.64
C ARG A 70 13.84 4.18 24.21
N SER A 71 13.32 3.08 23.68
CA SER A 71 13.64 1.72 24.11
C SER A 71 15.15 1.52 24.22
N THR A 72 15.55 0.92 25.35
CA THR A 72 16.88 0.42 25.67
C THR A 72 17.57 -0.18 24.45
N ARG A 73 18.77 0.34 24.18
CA ARG A 73 19.70 -0.05 23.11
C ARG A 73 19.72 -1.58 22.97
N ARG A 74 18.97 -2.11 21.99
CA ARG A 74 19.01 -3.52 21.61
C ARG A 74 20.48 -3.88 21.34
N PRO A 75 21.01 -5.01 21.85
CA PRO A 75 22.35 -5.44 21.51
C PRO A 75 22.45 -5.45 19.98
N THR A 76 23.37 -4.64 19.44
CA THR A 76 23.57 -4.55 18.00
C THR A 76 24.11 -5.90 17.56
N ALA A 77 23.24 -6.75 17.01
CA ALA A 77 23.65 -7.97 16.35
C ALA A 77 24.83 -7.64 15.42
N LYS A 78 25.91 -8.40 15.54
CA LYS A 78 27.17 -8.13 14.83
C LYS A 78 26.86 -8.13 13.33
N SER A 79 26.87 -6.95 12.72
CA SER A 79 26.64 -6.84 11.29
C SER A 79 27.95 -7.02 10.53
N VAL A 80 27.99 -7.94 9.58
CA VAL A 80 29.15 -8.14 8.72
C VAL A 80 28.91 -7.43 7.40
N THR A 81 29.82 -6.53 7.01
CA THR A 81 29.78 -5.94 5.66
C THR A 81 30.46 -6.87 4.68
N ARG A 82 29.79 -7.17 3.58
CA ARG A 82 30.28 -7.99 2.48
C ARG A 82 30.26 -7.19 1.18
N SER A 83 31.02 -7.67 0.20
CA SER A 83 31.05 -7.09 -1.14
C SER A 83 31.15 -8.17 -2.21
N ALA A 84 30.66 -7.85 -3.41
CA ALA A 84 30.78 -8.70 -4.59
C ALA A 84 30.68 -7.89 -5.88
N LYS A 85 31.09 -8.51 -6.99
CA LYS A 85 30.97 -7.91 -8.32
C LYS A 85 29.57 -8.11 -8.89
N TRP A 86 29.00 -7.05 -9.44
CA TRP A 86 27.74 -7.08 -10.18
C TRP A 86 27.96 -6.64 -11.63
N SER A 87 27.08 -7.11 -12.49
CA SER A 87 26.94 -6.63 -13.87
C SER A 87 25.47 -6.67 -14.24
N TRP A 88 25.04 -5.66 -14.99
CA TRP A 88 23.69 -5.56 -15.49
C TRP A 88 23.72 -5.10 -16.94
N GLN A 89 22.99 -5.81 -17.80
CA GLN A 89 22.87 -5.46 -19.21
C GLN A 89 21.47 -4.89 -19.46
N SER A 90 21.43 -3.64 -19.90
CA SER A 90 20.24 -3.03 -20.46
C SER A 90 20.20 -3.26 -21.98
N ARG A 91 19.17 -2.75 -22.65
CA ARG A 91 19.09 -2.80 -24.13
C ARG A 91 20.20 -2.01 -24.82
N GLN A 92 20.80 -1.04 -24.13
CA GLN A 92 21.72 -0.05 -24.71
C GLN A 92 23.14 -0.13 -24.13
N THR A 93 23.30 -0.63 -22.90
CA THR A 93 24.58 -0.54 -22.19
C THR A 93 24.76 -1.69 -21.20
N VAL A 94 26.02 -2.07 -20.99
CA VAL A 94 26.43 -2.98 -19.92
C VAL A 94 27.04 -2.17 -18.80
N GLU A 95 26.41 -2.21 -17.62
CA GLU A 95 26.93 -1.63 -16.40
C GLU A 95 27.58 -2.71 -15.53
N ARG A 96 28.62 -2.34 -14.80
CA ARG A 96 29.37 -3.24 -13.93
C ARG A 96 29.98 -2.48 -12.77
N GLY A 97 30.17 -3.18 -11.66
CA GLY A 97 30.78 -2.59 -10.49
C GLY A 97 30.94 -3.56 -9.34
N THR A 98 31.27 -3.01 -8.19
CA THR A 98 31.24 -3.73 -6.91
C THR A 98 30.11 -3.16 -6.09
N PHE A 99 29.36 -4.03 -5.42
CA PHE A 99 28.31 -3.62 -4.50
C PHE A 99 28.59 -4.16 -3.11
N GLN A 100 28.14 -3.44 -2.10
CA GLN A 100 28.25 -3.82 -0.70
C GLN A 100 26.87 -4.04 -0.08
N TRP A 101 26.82 -4.92 0.91
CA TRP A 101 25.63 -5.17 1.74
C TRP A 101 26.05 -5.57 3.16
N ARG A 102 25.12 -5.46 4.10
CA ARG A 102 25.26 -5.94 5.48
C ARG A 102 24.52 -7.25 5.64
N GLU A 103 25.11 -8.13 6.41
CA GLU A 103 24.50 -9.34 6.93
C GLU A 103 24.29 -9.22 8.42
N ARG A 104 23.12 -9.64 8.89
CA ARG A 104 22.79 -9.78 10.31
C ARG A 104 22.18 -11.15 10.52
N ASP A 105 22.73 -11.90 11.48
CA ASP A 105 22.23 -13.23 11.87
C ASP A 105 22.09 -14.19 10.67
N GLY A 106 23.09 -14.21 9.79
CA GLY A 106 23.10 -15.07 8.60
C GLY A 106 22.10 -14.67 7.51
N ARG A 107 21.47 -13.49 7.62
CA ARG A 107 20.52 -12.96 6.63
C ARG A 107 21.01 -11.63 6.07
N ILE A 108 20.81 -11.43 4.78
CA ILE A 108 21.16 -10.17 4.10
C ILE A 108 20.11 -9.12 4.41
N ASP A 109 20.55 -7.95 4.83
CA ASP A 109 19.71 -6.76 4.98
C ASP A 109 19.49 -6.12 3.60
N TYR A 110 18.28 -6.25 3.05
CA TYR A 110 17.95 -5.78 1.71
C TYR A 110 18.04 -4.26 1.56
N ALA A 111 17.80 -3.50 2.63
CA ALA A 111 17.91 -2.05 2.59
C ALA A 111 19.37 -1.60 2.45
N SER A 112 20.31 -2.44 2.86
CA SER A 112 21.74 -2.19 2.79
C SER A 112 22.38 -2.54 1.45
N VAL A 113 21.65 -3.18 0.53
CA VAL A 113 22.19 -3.57 -0.77
C VAL A 113 22.54 -2.31 -1.58
N CYS A 114 23.76 -2.28 -2.11
CA CYS A 114 24.34 -1.13 -2.80
C CYS A 114 24.55 0.09 -1.88
N MET A 115 24.87 -0.12 -0.59
CA MET A 115 25.13 1.00 0.34
C MET A 115 26.34 1.87 -0.04
N ASN A 116 27.21 1.37 -0.92
CA ASN A 116 28.35 2.12 -1.45
C ASN A 116 27.97 3.11 -2.55
N GLU A 117 26.74 3.06 -3.06
CA GLU A 117 26.23 3.97 -4.08
C GLU A 117 25.29 5.01 -3.45
N LYS A 118 25.24 6.22 -4.02
CA LYS A 118 24.31 7.26 -3.56
C LYS A 118 22.86 6.82 -3.82
N THR A 119 22.05 6.73 -2.78
CA THR A 119 20.62 6.38 -2.87
C THR A 119 19.90 7.26 -3.89
N GLY A 120 19.13 6.65 -4.79
CA GLY A 120 18.37 7.34 -5.83
C GLY A 120 19.14 7.63 -7.13
N SER A 121 20.46 7.49 -7.14
CA SER A 121 21.27 7.62 -8.37
C SER A 121 20.93 6.54 -9.40
N LEU A 122 21.22 6.81 -10.69
CA LEU A 122 21.10 5.80 -11.75
C LEU A 122 21.96 4.58 -11.44
N ARG A 123 23.21 4.80 -11.00
CA ARG A 123 24.12 3.73 -10.57
C ARG A 123 23.56 2.89 -9.43
N TYR A 124 22.91 3.50 -8.43
CA TYR A 124 22.23 2.76 -7.37
C TYR A 124 21.11 1.86 -7.91
N ARG A 125 20.29 2.37 -8.84
CA ARG A 125 19.20 1.58 -9.46
C ARG A 125 19.74 0.39 -10.26
N GLU A 126 20.75 0.60 -11.09
CA GLU A 126 21.36 -0.45 -11.90
C GLU A 126 22.16 -1.45 -11.05
N CYS A 127 22.84 -0.97 -10.00
CA CYS A 127 23.48 -1.81 -8.99
C CYS A 127 22.47 -2.77 -8.34
N ARG A 128 21.30 -2.26 -7.93
CA ARG A 128 20.27 -3.10 -7.32
C ARG A 128 19.71 -4.14 -8.28
N LYS A 129 19.57 -3.81 -9.57
CA LYS A 129 19.18 -4.77 -10.62
C LYS A 129 20.25 -5.85 -10.80
N GLY A 130 21.52 -5.45 -10.92
CA GLY A 130 22.67 -6.36 -11.05
C GLY A 130 22.97 -7.19 -9.80
N ALA A 131 22.57 -6.73 -8.62
CA ALA A 131 22.74 -7.45 -7.36
C ALA A 131 21.89 -8.73 -7.30
N LYS A 132 20.69 -8.75 -7.90
CA LYS A 132 19.80 -9.93 -7.92
C LYS A 132 20.47 -11.16 -8.58
N PRO A 133 20.96 -11.10 -9.83
CA PRO A 133 21.70 -12.22 -10.42
C PRO A 133 23.06 -12.43 -9.75
N ALA A 134 23.66 -11.42 -9.12
CA ALA A 134 24.89 -11.62 -8.33
C ALA A 134 24.63 -12.49 -7.08
N PHE A 135 23.54 -12.26 -6.34
CA PHE A 135 23.15 -13.14 -5.23
C PHE A 135 22.87 -14.57 -5.69
N ALA A 136 22.27 -14.74 -6.86
CA ALA A 136 22.09 -16.08 -7.44
C ALA A 136 23.42 -16.80 -7.69
N ARG A 137 24.42 -16.11 -8.24
CA ARG A 137 25.78 -16.65 -8.44
C ARG A 137 26.49 -16.94 -7.11
N LEU A 138 26.33 -16.07 -6.11
CA LEU A 138 26.92 -16.27 -4.78
C LEU A 138 26.33 -17.49 -4.07
N CYS A 139 25.02 -17.70 -4.20
CA CYS A 139 24.36 -18.91 -3.70
C CYS A 139 24.89 -20.16 -4.43
N LYS A 140 24.86 -20.16 -5.77
CA LYS A 140 25.31 -21.31 -6.59
C LYS A 140 26.78 -21.68 -6.33
N SER A 141 27.63 -20.71 -6.07
CA SER A 141 29.06 -20.94 -5.78
C SER A 141 29.36 -21.34 -4.34
N GLY A 142 28.37 -21.35 -3.44
CA GLY A 142 28.56 -21.64 -2.02
C GLY A 142 29.36 -20.58 -1.26
N ARG A 143 29.77 -19.47 -1.91
CA ARG A 143 30.58 -18.40 -1.28
C ARG A 143 29.83 -17.66 -0.19
N ASN A 144 28.51 -17.64 -0.27
CA ASN A 144 27.67 -16.97 0.70
C ASN A 144 26.32 -17.68 0.86
N PRO A 145 26.09 -18.41 1.97
CA PRO A 145 24.83 -19.11 2.19
C PRO A 145 23.64 -18.16 2.38
N ALA A 146 23.86 -16.95 2.94
CA ALA A 146 22.82 -15.95 3.10
C ALA A 146 22.28 -15.44 1.75
N ALA A 147 23.09 -15.52 0.69
CA ALA A 147 22.69 -15.16 -0.67
C ALA A 147 21.61 -16.08 -1.24
N CYS A 148 21.48 -17.32 -0.76
CA CYS A 148 20.43 -18.25 -1.23
C CYS A 148 19.03 -17.78 -0.86
N HIS A 149 18.86 -17.24 0.35
CA HIS A 149 17.59 -16.61 0.74
C HIS A 149 17.33 -15.34 -0.07
N ALA A 150 18.36 -14.52 -0.30
CA ALA A 150 18.26 -13.29 -1.08
C ALA A 150 17.95 -13.53 -2.55
N GLN A 151 18.50 -14.58 -3.18
CA GLN A 151 18.24 -14.91 -4.57
C GLN A 151 16.74 -14.99 -4.87
N ASN A 152 15.93 -15.52 -3.95
CA ASN A 152 14.49 -15.64 -4.15
C ASN A 152 13.73 -14.38 -3.67
N ASN A 153 14.09 -13.83 -2.51
CA ASN A 153 13.28 -12.82 -1.83
C ASN A 153 13.69 -11.36 -2.08
N TYR A 154 14.93 -11.11 -2.51
CA TYR A 154 15.41 -9.74 -2.78
C TYR A 154 14.70 -9.17 -4.02
N SER A 155 14.10 -7.99 -3.89
CA SER A 155 13.53 -7.25 -5.03
C SER A 155 14.33 -5.98 -5.28
N PRO A 156 14.85 -5.75 -6.49
CA PRO A 156 15.55 -4.50 -6.84
C PRO A 156 14.69 -3.24 -6.78
N LEU A 157 13.36 -3.39 -6.85
CA LEU A 157 12.42 -2.27 -6.99
C LEU A 157 11.70 -1.88 -5.69
N ARG A 158 11.92 -2.64 -4.61
CA ARG A 158 11.36 -2.32 -3.28
C ARG A 158 12.19 -1.32 -2.50
#